data_AF-A0A925AC22-F1
#
_entry.id   AF-A0A925AC22-F1
#
_cell.length_a   1.000
_cell.length_b   1.000
_cell.length_c   1.000
_cell.angle_alpha   90.00
_cell.angle_beta   90.00
_cell.angle_gamma   90.00
#
_symmetry.space_group_name_H-M   'P 1'
#
loop_
_entity.id
_entity.type
_entity.pdbx_description
1 polymer ?
#
loop_
_entity_poly.entity_id
_entity_poly.type
_entity_poly.pdbx_seq_one_letter_code
_entity_poly.pdbx_strand_id
1 'polypeptide(L)'
;MLIRGLVCCGVAAGCARGDDVRVLNDPAGDAVVRRTDPGNDGPLNPCGRLPDIERIQISGWQPTAPISDPYVGEVVGFDHAHIFRLDVVLRGLINPPGETGIYNPYAFGPSPIYGFIEFDVDHDRNTGGEVNRAAENRPLANIGRFGALPSSRLARARTARSGLDQDYDGEFYSTPYFERSGEDFALVLCGCDGIDYREQHGNGNGVFEAGETCIVRSRFFQRAAGYRGASGAAGGSGLGLYDPIVDIRFSHSCESNQTTITLVYQLDMEGASALTGHPLQPPDSYLDIGTNTSSVEEGLQDVIWGAERTTDPITGPTWDLAHRWAGQRPRDSLDVTRWRILALVGTAHTTDLESLYAWTDVAAELSPLGDLNCDGLVNSGDAAIFDGTVSELDGGPYDADGQVDGVVHIVNFGPNFNAIDFDSSGVVDCKDRNLIMVDCAADWNRDCLVNSQDFFDFLGAFVEARADFNHDGVTNSQDFFDFLAMLLGGCV
;
A
#
# COMPACT_ATOMS: atom_id res chain seq x y z
N MET A 1 31.79 53.30 31.91
CA MET A 1 32.07 51.87 32.16
C MET A 1 30.83 51.30 32.87
N LEU A 2 29.88 50.80 32.10
CA LEU A 2 28.56 50.34 32.56
C LEU A 2 28.20 49.11 31.72
N ILE A 3 28.36 47.94 32.32
CA ILE A 3 28.07 46.64 31.70
C ILE A 3 26.58 46.39 31.91
N ARG A 4 25.79 46.40 30.83
CA ARG A 4 24.39 45.94 30.83
C ARG A 4 24.38 44.44 30.58
N GLY A 5 23.99 43.67 31.59
CA GLY A 5 23.70 42.24 31.48
C GLY A 5 22.38 42.03 30.73
N LEU A 6 22.45 41.31 29.62
CA LEU A 6 21.29 40.83 28.87
C LEU A 6 20.82 39.53 29.55
N VAL A 7 19.64 39.56 30.16
CA VAL A 7 18.98 38.38 30.71
C VAL A 7 18.16 37.75 29.58
N CYS A 8 18.61 36.61 29.04
CA CYS A 8 17.81 35.79 28.15
C CYS A 8 16.75 35.04 28.98
N CYS A 9 15.49 35.48 28.90
CA CYS A 9 14.34 34.68 29.30
C CYS A 9 14.14 33.59 28.23
N GLY A 10 14.58 32.37 28.51
CA GLY A 10 14.22 31.19 27.73
C GLY A 10 12.74 30.87 27.95
N VAL A 11 11.91 31.17 26.95
CA VAL A 11 10.55 30.64 26.88
C VAL A 11 10.70 29.18 26.46
N ALA A 12 10.43 28.25 27.38
CA ALA A 12 10.28 26.84 27.03
C ALA A 12 9.04 26.72 26.14
N ALA A 13 9.26 26.60 24.83
CA ALA A 13 8.23 26.13 23.92
C ALA A 13 7.94 24.68 24.34
N GLY A 14 6.84 24.46 25.06
CA GLY A 14 6.30 23.12 25.22
C GLY A 14 5.97 22.61 23.83
N CYS A 15 6.69 21.58 23.36
CA CYS A 15 6.30 20.85 22.18
C CYS A 15 4.86 20.38 22.42
N ALA A 16 3.90 20.89 21.65
CA ALA A 16 2.55 20.34 21.66
C ALA A 16 2.69 18.84 21.34
N ARG A 17 2.25 18.01 22.29
CA ARG A 17 2.26 16.56 22.14
C ARG A 17 1.43 16.22 20.90
N GLY A 18 1.97 15.36 20.04
CA GLY A 18 1.40 15.01 18.74
C GLY A 18 -0.05 14.55 18.84
N ASP A 19 -0.77 14.66 17.74
CA ASP A 19 -2.19 14.33 17.63
C ASP A 19 -2.49 12.92 18.18
N ASP A 20 -3.54 12.76 18.99
CA ASP A 20 -4.02 11.46 19.53
C ASP A 20 -4.59 10.53 18.44
N VAL A 21 -4.47 10.94 17.18
CA VAL A 21 -5.01 10.29 15.98
C VAL A 21 -3.96 10.36 14.88
N ARG A 22 -3.63 9.22 14.28
CA ARG A 22 -2.86 9.17 13.04
C ARG A 22 -3.82 9.04 11.87
N VAL A 23 -3.71 9.97 10.92
CA VAL A 23 -4.52 10.00 9.69
C VAL A 23 -3.60 9.91 8.49
N LEU A 24 -3.90 8.98 7.59
CA LEU A 24 -3.40 8.92 6.23
C LEU A 24 -4.57 9.29 5.31
N ASN A 25 -4.43 10.36 4.54
CA ASN A 25 -5.44 10.76 3.55
C ASN A 25 -4.94 10.36 2.16
N ASP A 26 -5.88 10.02 1.30
CA ASP A 26 -5.60 9.58 -0.06
C ASP A 26 -6.57 10.28 -1.06
N PRO A 27 -6.13 10.62 -2.28
CA PRO A 27 -6.94 11.41 -3.22
C PRO A 27 -8.15 10.68 -3.79
N ALA A 28 -9.34 10.92 -3.23
CA ALA A 28 -10.59 10.33 -3.73
C ALA A 28 -10.77 10.33 -5.27
N GLY A 29 -11.01 9.15 -5.84
CA GLY A 29 -11.33 8.96 -7.26
C GLY A 29 -10.13 8.70 -8.16
N ASP A 30 -8.98 8.36 -7.60
CA ASP A 30 -7.77 7.95 -8.30
C ASP A 30 -7.61 6.42 -8.42
N ALA A 31 -8.55 5.64 -7.87
CA ALA A 31 -8.53 4.19 -8.04
C ALA A 31 -8.48 3.78 -9.53
N VAL A 32 -7.45 3.00 -9.87
CA VAL A 32 -7.17 2.49 -11.22
C VAL A 32 -6.94 0.99 -11.17
N VAL A 33 -7.52 0.27 -12.13
CA VAL A 33 -7.33 -1.20 -12.20
C VAL A 33 -5.91 -1.52 -12.63
N ARG A 34 -5.21 -2.29 -11.79
CA ARG A 34 -3.92 -2.94 -12.04
C ARG A 34 -4.12 -4.44 -11.88
N ARG A 35 -4.48 -5.13 -12.97
CA ARG A 35 -4.72 -6.57 -12.88
C ARG A 35 -3.40 -7.33 -12.74
N THR A 36 -3.50 -8.53 -12.19
CA THR A 36 -2.35 -9.39 -11.95
C THR A 36 -2.48 -10.76 -12.63
N ASP A 37 -3.56 -10.98 -13.37
CA ASP A 37 -3.75 -12.17 -14.22
C ASP A 37 -2.90 -12.08 -15.50
N PRO A 38 -2.37 -13.21 -16.00
CA PRO A 38 -1.59 -13.24 -17.24
C PRO A 38 -2.36 -12.63 -18.42
N GLY A 39 -1.77 -11.62 -19.05
CA GLY A 39 -2.38 -10.90 -20.17
C GLY A 39 -3.18 -9.66 -19.77
N ASN A 40 -3.37 -9.42 -18.47
CA ASN A 40 -4.10 -8.26 -17.94
C ASN A 40 -5.50 -8.09 -18.57
N ASP A 41 -6.21 -9.18 -18.82
CA ASP A 41 -7.51 -9.18 -19.52
C ASP A 41 -8.64 -9.86 -18.73
N GLY A 42 -8.35 -10.34 -17.52
CA GLY A 42 -9.27 -11.01 -16.62
C GLY A 42 -10.53 -10.18 -16.35
N PRO A 43 -11.73 -10.76 -16.55
CA PRO A 43 -12.97 -10.01 -16.44
C PRO A 43 -13.26 -9.62 -14.99
N LEU A 44 -13.46 -8.32 -14.76
CA LEU A 44 -13.97 -7.77 -13.51
C LEU A 44 -15.50 -7.61 -13.58
N ASN A 45 -16.16 -7.54 -12.42
CA ASN A 45 -17.60 -7.36 -12.38
C ASN A 45 -17.96 -5.94 -12.87
N PRO A 46 -18.68 -5.80 -14.01
CA PRO A 46 -18.99 -4.48 -14.57
C PRO A 46 -19.97 -3.67 -13.71
N CYS A 47 -20.68 -4.31 -12.79
CA CYS A 47 -21.56 -3.65 -11.82
C CYS A 47 -20.82 -3.27 -10.52
N GLY A 48 -19.60 -3.74 -10.33
CA GLY A 48 -18.79 -3.47 -9.14
C GLY A 48 -18.24 -2.05 -9.12
N ARG A 49 -17.96 -1.55 -7.92
CA ARG A 49 -17.14 -0.36 -7.69
C ARG A 49 -15.73 -0.83 -7.32
N LEU A 50 -14.74 -0.11 -7.84
CA LEU A 50 -13.35 -0.33 -7.44
C LEU A 50 -13.17 0.22 -6.02
N PRO A 51 -12.49 -0.51 -5.13
CA PRO A 51 -12.02 0.05 -3.86
C PRO A 51 -11.09 1.24 -4.11
N ASP A 52 -11.39 2.34 -3.44
CA ASP A 52 -10.79 3.67 -3.58
C ASP A 52 -10.72 4.24 -2.16
N ILE A 53 -9.55 4.17 -1.54
CA ILE A 53 -9.30 4.60 -0.18
C ILE A 53 -9.31 6.12 -0.20
N GLU A 54 -10.08 6.74 0.68
CA GLU A 54 -10.02 8.21 0.86
C GLU A 54 -9.25 8.55 2.14
N ARG A 55 -9.31 7.65 3.13
CA ARG A 55 -8.69 7.88 4.45
C ARG A 55 -8.49 6.61 5.24
N ILE A 56 -7.35 6.49 5.90
CA ILE A 56 -7.11 5.54 6.98
C ILE A 56 -6.85 6.33 8.25
N GLN A 57 -7.60 6.04 9.31
CA GLN A 57 -7.47 6.69 10.61
C GLN A 57 -7.27 5.64 11.70
N ILE A 58 -6.24 5.80 12.53
CA ILE A 58 -6.00 4.97 13.71
C ILE A 58 -5.84 5.85 14.96
N SER A 59 -6.39 5.41 16.08
CA SER A 59 -6.38 6.17 17.35
C SER A 59 -6.49 5.26 18.56
N GLY A 60 -5.99 5.74 19.70
CA GLY A 60 -6.33 5.17 21.00
C GLY A 60 -7.83 5.34 21.27
N TRP A 61 -8.48 4.30 21.78
CA TRP A 61 -9.94 4.22 21.81
C TRP A 61 -10.46 3.74 23.16
N GLN A 62 -11.54 4.38 23.63
CA GLN A 62 -12.28 3.95 24.81
C GLN A 62 -13.75 3.71 24.42
N PRO A 63 -14.18 2.46 24.22
CA PRO A 63 -15.58 2.16 23.98
C PRO A 63 -16.46 2.55 25.17
N THR A 64 -17.67 3.02 24.88
CA THR A 64 -18.72 3.25 25.90
C THR A 64 -19.31 1.95 26.43
N ALA A 65 -19.42 0.93 25.56
CA ALA A 65 -19.97 -0.38 25.90
C ALA A 65 -19.09 -1.49 25.27
N PRO A 66 -17.88 -1.73 25.82
CA PRO A 66 -16.84 -2.52 25.16
C PRO A 66 -17.25 -3.95 24.77
N ILE A 67 -18.18 -4.58 25.49
CA ILE A 67 -18.63 -5.95 25.21
C ILE A 67 -19.74 -6.00 24.16
N SER A 68 -20.68 -5.06 24.18
CA SER A 68 -21.90 -5.14 23.36
C SER A 68 -21.87 -4.25 22.12
N ASP A 69 -21.13 -3.14 22.17
CA ASP A 69 -20.93 -2.23 21.04
C ASP A 69 -19.56 -1.55 21.18
N PRO A 70 -18.46 -2.24 20.81
CA PRO A 70 -17.11 -1.70 20.94
C PRO A 70 -16.85 -0.50 20.01
N TYR A 71 -17.73 -0.26 19.05
CA TYR A 71 -17.53 0.69 17.97
C TYR A 71 -18.04 2.11 18.28
N VAL A 72 -18.74 2.29 19.41
CA VAL A 72 -19.19 3.59 19.92
C VAL A 72 -18.42 3.94 21.18
N GLY A 73 -17.74 5.09 21.17
CA GLY A 73 -16.71 5.44 22.14
C GLY A 73 -16.13 6.82 21.86
N GLU A 74 -15.02 7.11 22.53
CA GLU A 74 -14.25 8.33 22.32
C GLU A 74 -12.77 8.03 22.07
N VAL A 75 -12.11 8.94 21.37
CA VAL A 75 -10.65 8.92 21.21
C VAL A 75 -10.01 9.27 22.54
N VAL A 76 -9.00 8.52 22.93
CA VAL A 76 -8.19 8.76 24.14
C VAL A 76 -6.72 8.80 23.76
N GLY A 77 -5.94 9.60 24.48
CA GLY A 77 -4.50 9.66 24.27
C GLY A 77 -3.82 8.34 24.59
N PHE A 78 -2.75 8.01 23.86
CA PHE A 78 -2.12 6.69 23.86
C PHE A 78 -1.69 6.20 25.25
N ASP A 79 -1.27 7.10 26.16
CA ASP A 79 -0.90 6.75 27.55
C ASP A 79 -2.04 6.10 28.35
N HIS A 80 -3.28 6.27 27.91
CA HIS A 80 -4.49 5.74 28.54
C HIS A 80 -5.23 4.73 27.64
N ALA A 81 -4.71 4.47 26.44
CA ALA A 81 -5.36 3.61 25.47
C ALA A 81 -4.97 2.15 25.73
N HIS A 82 -5.97 1.32 26.04
CA HIS A 82 -5.83 -0.14 26.11
C HIS A 82 -6.41 -0.83 24.86
N ILE A 83 -7.15 -0.07 24.06
CA ILE A 83 -7.84 -0.50 22.85
C ILE A 83 -7.50 0.55 21.78
N PHE A 84 -7.41 0.14 20.54
CA PHE A 84 -7.34 1.05 19.41
C PHE A 84 -8.56 0.89 18.51
N ARG A 85 -8.82 1.94 17.74
CA ARG A 85 -9.79 1.95 16.66
C ARG A 85 -9.10 2.30 15.36
N LEU A 86 -9.32 1.48 14.35
CA LEU A 86 -8.93 1.71 12.96
C LEU A 86 -10.20 1.91 12.13
N ASP A 87 -10.27 3.01 11.40
CA ASP A 87 -11.29 3.27 10.39
C ASP A 87 -10.63 3.39 9.00
N VAL A 88 -11.06 2.56 8.06
CA VAL A 88 -10.68 2.63 6.63
C VAL A 88 -11.89 3.14 5.87
N VAL A 89 -11.80 4.35 5.32
CA VAL A 89 -12.87 5.01 4.58
C VAL A 89 -12.61 4.85 3.09
N LEU A 90 -13.57 4.24 2.40
CA LEU A 90 -13.54 3.99 0.97
C LEU A 90 -14.65 4.76 0.28
N ARG A 91 -14.40 5.19 -0.96
CA ARG A 91 -15.41 5.80 -1.82
C ARG A 91 -16.38 4.75 -2.35
N GLY A 92 -17.67 5.07 -2.32
CA GLY A 92 -18.74 4.23 -2.84
C GLY A 92 -19.15 3.08 -1.92
N LEU A 93 -20.03 2.22 -2.44
CA LEU A 93 -20.48 1.00 -1.77
C LEU A 93 -19.48 -0.13 -2.04
N ILE A 94 -18.77 -0.54 -0.98
CA ILE A 94 -17.76 -1.58 -1.00
C ILE A 94 -18.19 -2.70 -0.04
N ASN A 95 -18.19 -3.93 -0.52
CA ASN A 95 -18.69 -5.10 0.18
C ASN A 95 -17.55 -5.81 0.92
N PRO A 96 -17.85 -6.52 2.03
CA PRO A 96 -16.90 -7.45 2.63
C PRO A 96 -16.32 -8.42 1.59
N PRO A 97 -15.06 -8.88 1.75
CA PRO A 97 -14.50 -9.91 0.86
C PRO A 97 -15.37 -11.16 0.89
N GLY A 98 -15.54 -11.83 -0.26
CA GLY A 98 -16.01 -13.20 -0.32
C GLY A 98 -14.86 -14.21 -0.20
N GLU A 99 -15.18 -15.48 0.02
CA GLU A 99 -14.18 -16.56 0.16
C GLU A 99 -13.48 -16.86 -1.17
N THR A 100 -12.15 -16.91 -1.17
CA THR A 100 -11.34 -17.26 -2.35
C THR A 100 -11.15 -18.77 -2.50
N GLY A 101 -11.18 -19.54 -1.41
CA GLY A 101 -10.94 -21.01 -1.44
C GLY A 101 -11.98 -21.83 -2.23
N ILE A 102 -13.26 -21.43 -2.19
CA ILE A 102 -14.34 -21.98 -3.05
C ILE A 102 -14.69 -21.04 -4.21
N TYR A 103 -13.86 -20.01 -4.41
CA TYR A 103 -14.02 -18.91 -5.36
C TYR A 103 -15.44 -18.34 -5.41
N ASN A 104 -15.86 -17.69 -4.32
CA ASN A 104 -17.11 -16.94 -4.24
C ASN A 104 -16.85 -15.48 -3.80
N PRO A 105 -16.12 -14.70 -4.61
CA PRO A 105 -15.67 -13.38 -4.18
C PRO A 105 -16.80 -12.35 -3.98
N TYR A 106 -17.95 -12.56 -4.61
CA TYR A 106 -19.10 -11.65 -4.58
C TYR A 106 -20.18 -12.06 -3.57
N ALA A 107 -19.83 -12.91 -2.59
CA ALA A 107 -20.78 -13.46 -1.62
C ALA A 107 -21.64 -12.38 -0.91
N PHE A 108 -21.04 -11.22 -0.64
CA PHE A 108 -21.67 -10.13 0.12
C PHE A 108 -22.07 -8.92 -0.74
N GLY A 109 -21.91 -9.00 -2.06
CA GLY A 109 -22.30 -7.95 -3.02
C GLY A 109 -21.34 -7.78 -4.20
N PRO A 110 -21.65 -6.86 -5.13
CA PRO A 110 -20.95 -6.74 -6.41
C PRO A 110 -19.56 -6.07 -6.34
N SER A 111 -19.22 -5.41 -5.23
CA SER A 111 -18.01 -4.59 -5.08
C SER A 111 -17.12 -5.10 -3.93
N PRO A 112 -16.63 -6.36 -3.96
CA PRO A 112 -15.85 -6.88 -2.84
C PRO A 112 -14.49 -6.20 -2.75
N ILE A 113 -14.05 -5.94 -1.51
CA ILE A 113 -12.69 -5.49 -1.22
C ILE A 113 -11.78 -6.67 -0.89
N TYR A 114 -10.60 -6.65 -1.48
CA TYR A 114 -9.47 -7.48 -1.13
C TYR A 114 -8.27 -6.59 -0.85
N GLY A 115 -7.33 -7.03 -0.02
CA GLY A 115 -6.13 -6.23 0.23
C GLY A 115 -5.48 -6.46 1.59
N PHE A 116 -4.49 -5.62 1.83
CA PHE A 116 -3.62 -5.66 3.00
C PHE A 116 -3.37 -4.23 3.48
N ILE A 117 -3.57 -4.00 4.78
CA ILE A 117 -3.18 -2.75 5.44
C ILE A 117 -2.17 -3.10 6.51
N GLU A 118 -0.92 -2.77 6.26
CA GLU A 118 0.24 -3.15 7.06
C GLU A 118 0.59 -2.07 8.09
N PHE A 119 0.96 -2.51 9.28
CA PHE A 119 1.37 -1.70 10.42
C PHE A 119 2.79 -2.08 10.81
N ASP A 120 3.69 -1.11 10.70
CA ASP A 120 5.03 -1.16 11.29
C ASP A 120 4.98 -0.44 12.64
N VAL A 121 5.12 -1.22 13.71
CA VAL A 121 4.88 -0.78 15.09
C VAL A 121 6.16 -0.49 15.86
N ASP A 122 7.32 -0.89 15.34
CA ASP A 122 8.64 -0.67 15.94
C ASP A 122 9.54 0.31 15.16
N HIS A 123 9.13 0.70 13.96
CA HIS A 123 9.88 1.51 12.98
C HIS A 123 11.20 0.90 12.50
N ASP A 124 11.42 -0.40 12.72
CA ASP A 124 12.54 -1.11 12.12
C ASP A 124 12.10 -1.80 10.85
N ARG A 125 12.39 -1.15 9.72
CA ARG A 125 12.18 -1.74 8.39
C ARG A 125 12.79 -3.13 8.17
N ASN A 126 13.63 -3.67 9.06
CA ASN A 126 14.23 -5.02 8.93
C ASN A 126 13.56 -6.06 9.82
N THR A 127 12.64 -5.67 10.68
CA THR A 127 11.69 -6.59 11.29
C THR A 127 10.51 -6.78 10.33
N GLY A 128 9.70 -7.80 10.58
CA GLY A 128 8.38 -7.89 9.97
C GLY A 128 8.35 -8.21 8.48
N GLY A 129 7.15 -8.49 7.99
CA GLY A 129 6.87 -8.83 6.60
C GLY A 129 6.72 -10.32 6.33
N GLU A 130 6.79 -10.66 5.06
CA GLU A 130 6.39 -11.97 4.53
C GLU A 130 7.54 -12.67 3.81
N VAL A 131 7.47 -13.99 3.75
CA VAL A 131 8.48 -14.80 3.07
C VAL A 131 7.88 -15.53 1.87
N ASN A 132 8.71 -15.74 0.83
CA ASN A 132 8.30 -16.39 -0.42
C ASN A 132 7.14 -15.63 -1.09
N ARG A 133 6.30 -16.36 -1.84
CA ARG A 133 5.15 -15.82 -2.60
C ARG A 133 4.11 -15.07 -1.77
N ALA A 134 4.11 -15.20 -0.44
CA ALA A 134 3.22 -14.40 0.39
C ALA A 134 3.58 -12.90 0.31
N ALA A 135 4.87 -12.58 0.16
CA ALA A 135 5.36 -11.22 0.02
C ALA A 135 4.92 -10.57 -1.30
N GLU A 136 4.76 -11.35 -2.38
CA GLU A 136 4.36 -10.85 -3.71
C GLU A 136 2.97 -10.20 -3.72
N ASN A 137 2.13 -10.47 -2.71
CA ASN A 137 0.80 -9.89 -2.58
C ASN A 137 0.75 -8.68 -1.64
N ARG A 138 1.90 -8.25 -1.10
CA ARG A 138 1.98 -7.15 -0.12
C ARG A 138 2.17 -5.78 -0.79
N PRO A 139 1.91 -4.67 -0.09
CA PRO A 139 2.01 -3.32 -0.65
C PRO A 139 3.38 -3.03 -1.28
N LEU A 140 4.49 -3.36 -0.61
CA LEU A 140 5.83 -3.08 -1.17
C LEU A 140 6.15 -3.88 -2.44
N ALA A 141 5.51 -5.02 -2.65
CA ALA A 141 5.64 -5.77 -3.90
C ALA A 141 4.81 -5.14 -5.05
N ASN A 142 3.75 -4.39 -4.75
CA ASN A 142 2.75 -3.98 -5.74
C ASN A 142 2.60 -2.47 -5.93
N ILE A 143 3.11 -1.62 -5.03
CA ILE A 143 3.01 -0.16 -5.16
C ILE A 143 3.61 0.33 -6.48
N GLY A 144 4.72 -0.29 -6.95
CA GLY A 144 5.32 0.06 -8.23
C GLY A 144 4.36 -0.07 -9.43
N ARG A 145 3.35 -0.94 -9.36
CA ARG A 145 2.31 -1.08 -10.41
C ARG A 145 1.49 0.19 -10.64
N PHE A 146 1.49 1.10 -9.68
CA PHE A 146 0.76 2.36 -9.75
C PHE A 146 1.60 3.49 -10.35
N GLY A 147 2.85 3.22 -10.74
CA GLY A 147 3.72 4.25 -11.30
C GLY A 147 4.26 5.24 -10.27
N ALA A 148 3.97 4.99 -8.99
CA ALA A 148 4.40 5.79 -7.87
C ALA A 148 5.28 4.94 -6.95
N LEU A 149 6.08 5.60 -6.12
CA LEU A 149 6.93 4.95 -5.13
C LEU A 149 6.66 5.58 -3.76
N PRO A 150 6.92 4.88 -2.65
CA PRO A 150 6.83 5.50 -1.35
C PRO A 150 7.81 6.68 -1.23
N SER A 151 7.32 7.84 -0.79
CA SER A 151 8.14 9.03 -0.52
C SER A 151 9.19 8.76 0.57
N SER A 152 8.88 7.87 1.53
CA SER A 152 9.85 7.48 2.54
C SER A 152 11.01 6.72 1.90
N ARG A 153 12.23 7.24 2.09
CA ARG A 153 13.45 6.62 1.56
C ARG A 153 13.61 5.15 1.98
N LEU A 154 13.10 4.80 3.15
CA LEU A 154 13.18 3.44 3.69
C LEU A 154 12.28 2.47 2.92
N ALA A 155 11.00 2.81 2.71
CA ALA A 155 10.08 1.97 1.96
C ALA A 155 10.42 1.95 0.46
N ARG A 156 10.89 3.08 -0.08
CA ARG A 156 11.34 3.19 -1.47
C ARG A 156 12.42 2.18 -1.84
N ALA A 157 13.44 2.05 -1.00
CA ALA A 157 14.53 1.11 -1.23
C ALA A 157 14.08 -0.37 -1.17
N ARG A 158 12.84 -0.59 -0.75
CA ARG A 158 12.19 -1.90 -0.60
C ARG A 158 11.02 -2.15 -1.52
N THR A 159 10.69 -1.20 -2.39
CA THR A 159 9.56 -1.36 -3.30
C THR A 159 10.02 -2.07 -4.55
N ALA A 160 9.29 -3.13 -4.94
CA ALA A 160 9.46 -3.76 -6.24
C ALA A 160 9.10 -2.76 -7.35
N ARG A 161 10.03 -2.55 -8.26
CA ARG A 161 9.89 -1.74 -9.46
C ARG A 161 9.51 -2.58 -10.66
N SER A 162 9.70 -3.88 -10.61
CA SER A 162 9.22 -4.81 -11.63
C SER A 162 8.70 -6.09 -10.99
N GLY A 163 7.99 -6.91 -11.76
CA GLY A 163 7.39 -8.14 -11.26
C GLY A 163 8.30 -9.36 -11.47
N LEU A 164 7.70 -10.42 -12.02
CA LEU A 164 8.37 -11.69 -12.30
C LEU A 164 9.69 -11.52 -13.06
N ASP A 165 10.67 -12.35 -12.70
CA ASP A 165 11.99 -12.51 -13.32
C ASP A 165 12.98 -11.35 -13.09
N GLN A 166 12.59 -10.29 -12.37
CA GLN A 166 13.51 -9.22 -11.95
C GLN A 166 13.51 -9.04 -10.44
N ASP A 167 12.49 -8.38 -9.87
CA ASP A 167 12.43 -8.18 -8.42
C ASP A 167 11.73 -9.35 -7.71
N TYR A 168 10.78 -10.04 -8.36
CA TYR A 168 10.17 -11.26 -7.80
C TYR A 168 11.03 -12.50 -8.09
N ASP A 169 12.25 -12.52 -7.58
CA ASP A 169 13.21 -13.61 -7.78
C ASP A 169 13.08 -14.76 -6.77
N GLY A 170 12.25 -14.57 -5.73
CA GLY A 170 12.06 -15.54 -4.64
C GLY A 170 13.27 -15.63 -3.69
N GLU A 171 14.24 -14.73 -3.80
CA GLU A 171 15.46 -14.70 -3.02
C GLU A 171 15.38 -13.59 -1.96
N PHE A 172 15.08 -13.96 -0.71
CA PHE A 172 14.95 -13.03 0.43
C PHE A 172 16.17 -12.09 0.69
N TYR A 173 17.31 -12.38 0.07
CA TYR A 173 18.57 -11.65 0.22
C TYR A 173 18.93 -10.76 -0.99
N SER A 174 18.07 -10.67 -1.99
CA SER A 174 18.23 -9.75 -3.12
C SER A 174 17.51 -8.42 -2.86
N THR A 175 18.01 -7.36 -3.49
CA THR A 175 17.28 -6.09 -3.54
C THR A 175 16.11 -6.23 -4.52
N PRO A 176 14.95 -5.61 -4.22
CA PRO A 176 14.77 -4.55 -3.24
C PRO A 176 14.50 -4.99 -1.80
N TYR A 177 14.41 -6.28 -1.46
CA TYR A 177 14.02 -6.75 -0.11
C TYR A 177 12.58 -6.34 0.27
N PHE A 178 11.63 -6.45 -0.66
CA PHE A 178 10.22 -6.13 -0.42
C PHE A 178 9.58 -7.07 0.61
N GLU A 179 10.16 -8.26 0.81
CA GLU A 179 9.81 -9.24 1.84
C GLU A 179 9.99 -8.72 3.26
N ARG A 180 10.91 -7.77 3.47
CA ARG A 180 11.18 -7.17 4.79
C ARG A 180 10.51 -5.82 4.86
N SER A 181 9.19 -5.83 4.91
CA SER A 181 8.43 -4.58 4.82
C SER A 181 8.56 -3.71 6.07
N GLY A 182 8.89 -4.30 7.23
CA GLY A 182 8.64 -3.67 8.52
C GLY A 182 7.23 -3.96 9.05
N GLU A 183 6.41 -4.73 8.33
CA GLU A 183 5.06 -5.09 8.79
C GLU A 183 5.16 -6.01 10.00
N ASP A 184 4.69 -5.55 11.16
CA ASP A 184 4.51 -6.41 12.33
C ASP A 184 3.11 -7.01 12.37
N PHE A 185 2.11 -6.23 11.96
CA PHE A 185 0.70 -6.62 11.89
C PHE A 185 0.06 -6.14 10.59
N ALA A 186 -1.03 -6.78 10.18
CA ALA A 186 -1.86 -6.30 9.10
C ALA A 186 -3.35 -6.57 9.31
N LEU A 187 -4.18 -5.69 8.73
CA LEU A 187 -5.55 -6.02 8.37
C LEU A 187 -5.51 -6.75 7.01
N VAL A 188 -5.85 -8.03 7.03
CA VAL A 188 -5.81 -8.95 5.88
C VAL A 188 -7.23 -9.20 5.39
N LEU A 189 -7.57 -8.67 4.22
CA LEU A 189 -8.88 -8.81 3.58
C LEU A 189 -8.83 -9.78 2.40
N CYS A 190 -7.98 -10.81 2.43
CA CYS A 190 -7.74 -11.69 1.29
C CYS A 190 -8.87 -12.72 1.01
N GLY A 191 -9.88 -12.84 1.88
CA GLY A 191 -10.90 -13.88 1.76
C GLY A 191 -10.36 -15.31 1.86
N CYS A 192 -9.15 -15.48 2.41
CA CYS A 192 -8.48 -16.78 2.52
C CYS A 192 -9.12 -17.69 3.58
N ASP A 193 -9.74 -17.09 4.59
CA ASP A 193 -10.46 -17.77 5.66
C ASP A 193 -11.97 -17.61 5.46
N GLY A 194 -12.74 -18.55 6.02
CA GLY A 194 -14.19 -18.45 6.06
C GLY A 194 -14.65 -17.18 6.77
N ILE A 195 -15.68 -16.53 6.23
CA ILE A 195 -16.21 -15.28 6.77
C ILE A 195 -17.59 -15.55 7.36
N ASP A 196 -17.68 -15.37 8.67
CA ASP A 196 -18.91 -15.57 9.42
C ASP A 196 -19.65 -14.25 9.57
N TYR A 197 -20.86 -14.19 9.03
CA TYR A 197 -21.68 -13.00 9.01
C TYR A 197 -22.49 -12.90 10.31
N ARG A 198 -22.11 -11.97 11.21
CA ARG A 198 -22.62 -11.91 12.59
C ARG A 198 -23.88 -11.08 12.75
N GLU A 199 -23.92 -9.91 12.13
CA GLU A 199 -25.01 -8.96 12.30
C GLU A 199 -25.21 -8.12 11.03
N GLN A 200 -26.47 -7.85 10.68
CA GLN A 200 -26.88 -6.89 9.65
C GLN A 200 -27.90 -5.93 10.25
N HIS A 201 -27.64 -4.63 10.13
CA HIS A 201 -28.64 -3.59 10.29
C HIS A 201 -29.03 -3.10 8.90
N GLY A 202 -30.28 -3.36 8.51
CA GLY A 202 -30.76 -3.14 7.16
C GLY A 202 -31.90 -4.09 6.82
N ASN A 203 -31.85 -4.72 5.66
CA ASN A 203 -32.88 -5.63 5.19
C ASN A 203 -32.67 -7.11 5.62
N GLY A 204 -31.47 -7.47 6.09
CA GLY A 204 -31.16 -8.81 6.61
C GLY A 204 -31.04 -9.91 5.54
N ASN A 205 -30.77 -9.56 4.28
CA ASN A 205 -30.72 -10.52 3.17
C ASN A 205 -29.33 -11.18 2.97
N GLY A 206 -28.33 -10.83 3.79
CA GLY A 206 -26.95 -11.33 3.67
C GLY A 206 -26.10 -10.66 2.59
N VAL A 207 -26.64 -9.67 1.87
CA VAL A 207 -25.93 -8.81 0.93
C VAL A 207 -25.79 -7.44 1.56
N PHE A 208 -24.58 -6.88 1.55
CA PHE A 208 -24.33 -5.55 2.11
C PHE A 208 -24.75 -4.45 1.10
N GLU A 209 -25.75 -3.66 1.46
CA GLU A 209 -26.34 -2.64 0.58
C GLU A 209 -26.09 -1.21 1.09
N ALA A 210 -26.46 -0.22 0.27
CA ALA A 210 -26.30 1.18 0.63
C ALA A 210 -27.18 1.56 1.84
N GLY A 211 -26.56 2.19 2.85
CA GLY A 211 -27.24 2.61 4.07
C GLY A 211 -27.23 1.56 5.18
N GLU A 212 -26.60 0.41 4.93
CA GLU A 212 -26.53 -0.68 5.90
C GLU A 212 -25.25 -0.65 6.73
N THR A 213 -25.31 -1.36 7.85
CA THR A 213 -24.15 -1.72 8.66
C THR A 213 -24.14 -3.22 8.84
N CYS A 214 -22.99 -3.87 8.68
CA CYS A 214 -22.84 -5.28 9.02
C CYS A 214 -21.56 -5.55 9.80
N ILE A 215 -21.58 -6.60 10.61
CA ILE A 215 -20.41 -7.12 11.31
C ILE A 215 -20.09 -8.49 10.74
N VAL A 216 -18.86 -8.64 10.26
CA VAL A 216 -18.33 -9.92 9.79
C VAL A 216 -17.16 -10.34 10.65
N ARG A 217 -17.02 -11.66 10.82
CA ARG A 217 -16.03 -12.28 11.70
C ARG A 217 -15.13 -13.21 10.89
N SER A 218 -13.83 -13.00 10.99
CA SER A 218 -12.81 -13.89 10.40
C SER A 218 -11.44 -13.58 11.00
N ARG A 219 -10.38 -14.14 10.43
CA ARG A 219 -8.98 -13.88 10.81
C ARG A 219 -8.44 -12.62 10.11
N PHE A 220 -9.12 -11.49 10.31
CA PHE A 220 -8.80 -10.26 9.58
C PHE A 220 -7.58 -9.52 10.14
N PHE A 221 -7.23 -9.66 11.42
CA PHE A 221 -6.08 -8.97 12.01
C PHE A 221 -5.00 -9.99 12.37
N GLN A 222 -3.87 -9.91 11.68
CA GLN A 222 -2.82 -10.93 11.73
C GLN A 222 -1.48 -10.27 12.05
N ARG A 223 -0.64 -10.98 12.80
CA ARG A 223 0.79 -10.67 12.87
C ARG A 223 1.47 -11.22 11.62
N ALA A 224 2.48 -10.53 11.10
CA ALA A 224 3.21 -10.92 9.91
C ALA A 224 3.69 -12.38 9.96
N ALA A 225 3.43 -13.15 8.90
CA ALA A 225 3.70 -14.59 8.92
C ALA A 225 5.20 -14.90 8.76
N GLY A 226 6.03 -13.92 8.39
CA GLY A 226 7.50 -14.02 8.48
C GLY A 226 8.01 -14.40 9.88
N TYR A 227 7.24 -14.11 10.93
CA TYR A 227 7.54 -14.50 12.31
C TYR A 227 7.21 -15.94 12.67
N ARG A 228 6.56 -16.69 11.79
CA ARG A 228 6.02 -18.02 12.12
C ARG A 228 7.05 -18.97 12.76
N GLY A 229 8.28 -18.97 12.27
CA GLY A 229 9.35 -19.82 12.83
C GLY A 229 9.89 -19.34 14.18
N ALA A 230 9.68 -18.07 14.54
CA ALA A 230 10.05 -17.51 15.85
C ALA A 230 8.95 -17.72 16.90
N SER A 231 7.71 -17.87 16.44
CA SER A 231 6.52 -17.85 17.27
C SER A 231 6.25 -19.18 17.99
N GLY A 232 5.79 -19.10 19.24
CA GLY A 232 5.16 -20.20 19.97
C GLY A 232 3.62 -20.20 19.89
N ALA A 233 3.03 -19.29 19.12
CA ALA A 233 1.58 -19.12 19.02
C ALA A 233 0.89 -20.41 18.56
N ALA A 234 -0.19 -20.77 19.25
CA ALA A 234 -1.09 -21.88 18.92
C ALA A 234 -2.54 -21.39 18.97
N GLY A 235 -3.47 -22.09 18.31
CA GLY A 235 -4.89 -21.68 18.20
C GLY A 235 -5.21 -20.79 16.99
N GLY A 236 -4.17 -20.26 16.34
CA GLY A 236 -4.25 -19.62 15.03
C GLY A 236 -4.68 -20.56 13.88
N SER A 237 -4.66 -20.07 12.64
CA SER A 237 -4.89 -20.92 11.45
C SER A 237 -3.81 -21.99 11.26
N GLY A 238 -2.63 -21.78 11.86
CA GLY A 238 -1.52 -22.72 11.88
C GLY A 238 -0.58 -22.49 13.05
N LEU A 239 0.29 -23.47 13.33
CA LEU A 239 1.32 -23.32 14.36
C LEU A 239 2.27 -22.16 14.02
N GLY A 240 2.49 -21.28 15.00
CA GLY A 240 3.29 -20.07 14.91
C GLY A 240 2.60 -18.88 14.25
N LEU A 241 1.36 -19.06 13.75
CA LEU A 241 0.58 -17.96 13.19
C LEU A 241 -0.23 -17.29 14.31
N TYR A 242 -0.12 -15.96 14.39
CA TYR A 242 -0.89 -15.14 15.31
C TYR A 242 -1.94 -14.37 14.52
N ASP A 243 -3.11 -14.98 14.36
CA ASP A 243 -4.19 -14.51 13.48
C ASP A 243 -5.57 -14.72 14.13
N PRO A 244 -5.83 -14.12 15.30
CA PRO A 244 -7.05 -14.34 16.05
C PRO A 244 -8.30 -14.03 15.23
N ILE A 245 -9.41 -14.66 15.60
CA ILE A 245 -10.71 -14.35 15.02
C ILE A 245 -11.19 -13.01 15.58
N VAL A 246 -11.45 -12.04 14.72
CA VAL A 246 -11.87 -10.68 15.06
C VAL A 246 -13.13 -10.27 14.32
N ASP A 247 -13.88 -9.33 14.91
CA ASP A 247 -15.04 -8.70 14.29
C ASP A 247 -14.66 -7.39 13.63
N ILE A 248 -15.02 -7.23 12.36
CA ILE A 248 -14.90 -5.95 11.64
C ILE A 248 -16.30 -5.48 11.22
N ARG A 249 -16.53 -4.18 11.35
CA ARG A 249 -17.80 -3.55 10.98
C ARG A 249 -17.67 -2.82 9.65
N PHE A 250 -18.52 -3.16 8.70
CA PHE A 250 -18.73 -2.38 7.47
C PHE A 250 -19.95 -1.49 7.66
N SER A 251 -19.85 -0.22 7.29
CA SER A 251 -20.97 0.72 7.34
C SER A 251 -20.96 1.62 6.10
N HIS A 252 -22.07 1.68 5.36
CA HIS A 252 -22.20 2.53 4.19
C HIS A 252 -23.09 3.74 4.46
N SER A 253 -22.58 4.94 4.21
CA SER A 253 -23.33 6.18 4.30
C SER A 253 -23.84 6.60 2.93
N CYS A 254 -25.17 6.64 2.75
CA CYS A 254 -25.78 7.14 1.50
C CYS A 254 -25.56 8.64 1.28
N GLU A 255 -25.32 9.42 2.35
CA GLU A 255 -25.14 10.87 2.26
C GLU A 255 -23.76 11.22 1.70
N SER A 256 -22.71 10.60 2.23
CA SER A 256 -21.34 10.81 1.74
C SER A 256 -20.96 9.86 0.61
N ASN A 257 -21.78 8.82 0.35
CA ASN A 257 -21.46 7.73 -0.56
C ASN A 257 -20.09 7.12 -0.24
N GLN A 258 -19.87 6.79 1.03
CA GLN A 258 -18.64 6.18 1.53
C GLN A 258 -18.96 4.91 2.32
N THR A 259 -18.08 3.92 2.21
CA THR A 259 -18.06 2.75 3.08
C THR A 259 -16.93 2.89 4.09
N THR A 260 -17.23 2.71 5.37
CA THR A 260 -16.22 2.66 6.44
C THR A 260 -16.08 1.24 6.96
N ILE A 261 -14.86 0.73 6.95
CA ILE A 261 -14.47 -0.52 7.61
C ILE A 261 -13.84 -0.15 8.95
N THR A 262 -14.47 -0.55 10.06
CA THR A 262 -13.98 -0.30 11.42
C THR A 262 -13.49 -1.59 12.06
N LEU A 263 -12.24 -1.58 12.54
CA LEU A 263 -11.71 -2.57 13.49
C LEU A 263 -11.54 -1.89 14.86
N VAL A 264 -12.01 -2.54 15.92
CA VAL A 264 -11.70 -2.18 17.30
C VAL A 264 -11.00 -3.37 17.94
N TYR A 265 -9.76 -3.18 18.35
CA TYR A 265 -8.90 -4.28 18.80
C TYR A 265 -8.02 -3.87 19.96
N GLN A 266 -7.56 -4.85 20.73
CA GLN A 266 -6.94 -4.64 22.03
C GLN A 266 -5.44 -4.43 21.88
N LEU A 267 -4.93 -3.36 22.47
CA LEU A 267 -3.49 -3.09 22.51
C LEU A 267 -2.81 -3.98 23.53
N ASP A 268 -3.44 -4.19 24.68
CA ASP A 268 -2.90 -4.97 25.79
C ASP A 268 -3.98 -5.87 26.42
N MET A 269 -3.58 -6.61 27.47
CA MET A 269 -4.48 -7.53 28.16
C MET A 269 -5.58 -6.84 28.98
N GLU A 270 -5.40 -5.57 29.37
CA GLU A 270 -6.46 -4.79 30.02
C GLU A 270 -7.58 -4.48 29.02
N GLY A 271 -7.22 -4.09 27.80
CA GLY A 271 -8.16 -3.95 26.69
C GLY A 271 -8.82 -5.27 26.33
N ALA A 272 -8.06 -6.36 26.32
CA ALA A 272 -8.52 -7.72 26.04
C ALA A 272 -9.61 -8.17 27.03
N SER A 273 -9.35 -7.96 28.33
CA SER A 273 -10.33 -8.14 29.41
C SER A 273 -11.56 -7.24 29.22
N ALA A 274 -11.38 -5.97 28.86
CA ALA A 274 -12.48 -5.02 28.70
C ALA A 274 -13.43 -5.39 27.55
N LEU A 275 -12.90 -5.75 26.37
CA LEU A 275 -13.71 -6.10 25.20
C LEU A 275 -14.43 -7.45 25.36
N THR A 276 -13.81 -8.42 26.04
CA THR A 276 -14.38 -9.77 26.16
C THR A 276 -15.21 -9.98 27.42
N GLY A 277 -15.00 -9.15 28.45
CA GLY A 277 -15.58 -9.34 29.78
C GLY A 277 -14.94 -10.50 30.57
N HIS A 278 -13.87 -11.12 30.06
CA HIS A 278 -13.10 -12.11 30.79
C HIS A 278 -12.22 -11.44 31.85
N PRO A 279 -11.82 -12.16 32.92
CA PRO A 279 -10.83 -11.66 33.86
C PRO A 279 -9.51 -11.34 33.16
N LEU A 280 -8.80 -10.31 33.63
CA LEU A 280 -7.45 -9.98 33.16
C LEU A 280 -6.52 -11.20 33.24
N GLN A 281 -5.91 -11.54 32.10
CA GLN A 281 -4.95 -12.63 31.94
C GLN A 281 -3.57 -12.06 31.60
N PRO A 282 -2.47 -12.74 31.96
CA PRO A 282 -1.16 -12.37 31.44
C PRO A 282 -1.06 -12.70 29.93
N PRO A 283 -0.21 -12.01 29.16
CA PRO A 283 0.08 -12.41 27.80
C PRO A 283 0.59 -13.86 27.74
N ASP A 284 0.08 -14.65 26.80
CA ASP A 284 0.57 -16.00 26.54
C ASP A 284 0.73 -16.28 25.03
N SER A 285 0.81 -17.55 24.63
CA SER A 285 1.00 -17.94 23.23
C SER A 285 -0.16 -18.81 22.71
N TYR A 286 -1.37 -18.68 23.25
CA TYR A 286 -2.49 -19.59 22.96
C TYR A 286 -3.79 -18.86 22.56
N LEU A 287 -4.03 -18.67 21.27
CA LEU A 287 -5.26 -18.10 20.71
C LEU A 287 -6.47 -19.05 20.82
N ASP A 288 -7.02 -19.28 22.01
CA ASP A 288 -8.27 -20.03 22.17
C ASP A 288 -9.50 -19.17 21.92
N ILE A 289 -10.34 -19.58 20.95
CA ILE A 289 -11.58 -18.92 20.55
C ILE A 289 -12.62 -18.88 21.71
N GLY A 290 -12.47 -19.70 22.75
CA GLY A 290 -13.46 -19.82 23.83
C GLY A 290 -13.13 -19.14 25.16
N THR A 291 -11.85 -18.95 25.49
CA THR A 291 -11.45 -18.54 26.85
C THR A 291 -10.21 -17.65 26.93
N ASN A 292 -9.44 -17.55 25.84
CA ASN A 292 -8.26 -16.69 25.83
C ASN A 292 -8.54 -15.41 25.06
N THR A 293 -8.01 -14.32 25.57
CA THR A 293 -8.12 -13.00 24.97
C THR A 293 -6.83 -12.71 24.21
N SER A 294 -6.93 -12.14 23.01
CA SER A 294 -5.75 -11.77 22.21
C SER A 294 -5.51 -10.26 22.27
N SER A 295 -4.27 -9.83 22.03
CA SER A 295 -3.88 -8.42 21.99
C SER A 295 -2.61 -8.20 21.16
N VAL A 296 -2.32 -6.96 20.80
CA VAL A 296 -1.06 -6.60 20.14
C VAL A 296 0.14 -6.88 21.07
N GLU A 297 0.03 -6.55 22.36
CA GLU A 297 1.05 -6.82 23.40
C GLU A 297 1.43 -8.30 23.40
N GLU A 298 0.43 -9.19 23.35
CA GLU A 298 0.63 -10.63 23.34
C GLU A 298 1.33 -11.12 22.06
N GLY A 299 0.84 -10.67 20.89
CA GLY A 299 1.45 -11.02 19.60
C GLY A 299 2.93 -10.61 19.52
N LEU A 300 3.28 -9.44 20.06
CA LEU A 300 4.67 -8.98 20.15
C LEU A 300 5.48 -9.76 21.19
N GLN A 301 4.92 -10.01 22.37
CA GLN A 301 5.59 -10.73 23.45
C GLN A 301 6.01 -12.14 23.03
N ASP A 302 5.19 -12.81 22.22
CA ASP A 302 5.51 -14.11 21.64
C ASP A 302 6.72 -14.06 20.68
N VAL A 303 6.82 -13.04 19.82
CA VAL A 303 7.99 -12.85 18.93
C VAL A 303 9.26 -12.55 19.73
N ILE A 304 9.16 -11.70 20.76
CA ILE A 304 10.28 -11.36 21.65
C ILE A 304 10.80 -12.62 22.35
N TRP A 305 9.91 -13.44 22.92
CA TRP A 305 10.31 -14.72 23.51
C TRP A 305 10.98 -15.63 22.50
N GLY A 306 10.46 -15.69 21.27
CA GLY A 306 11.07 -16.39 20.15
C GLY A 306 12.49 -15.95 19.85
N ALA A 307 12.69 -14.65 19.69
CA ALA A 307 13.98 -14.03 19.38
C ALA A 307 15.03 -14.22 20.50
N GLU A 308 14.59 -14.37 21.75
CA GLU A 308 15.46 -14.59 22.92
C GLU A 308 15.84 -16.07 23.14
N ARG A 309 15.26 -17.02 22.39
CA ARG A 309 15.54 -18.46 22.58
C ARG A 309 16.99 -18.77 22.23
N THR A 310 17.71 -19.37 23.19
CA THR A 310 19.11 -19.80 23.02
C THR A 310 19.28 -21.30 22.77
N THR A 311 18.26 -22.10 23.07
CA THR A 311 18.34 -23.57 22.99
C THR A 311 18.03 -24.14 21.61
N ASP A 312 17.29 -23.38 20.80
CA ASP A 312 16.96 -23.70 19.41
C ASP A 312 16.91 -22.38 18.63
N PRO A 313 18.07 -21.82 18.25
CA PRO A 313 18.14 -20.51 17.63
C PRO A 313 17.46 -20.55 16.27
N ILE A 314 16.54 -19.62 16.05
CA ILE A 314 15.92 -19.39 14.74
C ILE A 314 17.04 -19.04 13.74
N THR A 315 16.91 -19.47 12.49
CA THR A 315 17.90 -19.20 11.42
C THR A 315 17.21 -18.71 10.14
N GLY A 316 18.01 -18.25 9.18
CA GLY A 316 17.54 -17.84 7.85
C GLY A 316 16.64 -16.60 7.88
N PRO A 317 15.72 -16.46 6.89
CA PRO A 317 14.85 -15.30 6.77
C PRO A 317 14.07 -14.95 8.05
N THR A 318 13.51 -15.96 8.74
CA THR A 318 12.78 -15.74 9.99
C THR A 318 13.67 -15.14 11.09
N TRP A 319 14.94 -15.52 11.19
CA TRP A 319 15.87 -14.87 12.11
C TRP A 319 16.08 -13.41 11.73
N ASP A 320 16.32 -13.12 10.45
CA ASP A 320 16.54 -11.75 9.98
C ASP A 320 15.36 -10.83 10.30
N LEU A 321 14.13 -11.35 10.22
CA LEU A 321 12.91 -10.62 10.57
C LEU A 321 12.68 -10.50 12.10
N ALA A 322 13.06 -11.51 12.89
CA ALA A 322 12.68 -11.59 14.31
C ALA A 322 13.76 -11.10 15.30
N HIS A 323 15.04 -11.27 14.99
CA HIS A 323 16.10 -11.15 16.01
C HIS A 323 16.19 -9.79 16.70
N ARG A 324 15.72 -8.72 16.05
CA ARG A 324 15.77 -7.35 16.60
C ARG A 324 14.68 -7.06 17.62
N TRP A 325 13.71 -7.97 17.76
CA TRP A 325 12.76 -7.97 18.86
C TRP A 325 13.39 -8.44 20.19
N ALA A 326 14.54 -9.11 20.18
CA ALA A 326 15.18 -9.58 21.41
C ALA A 326 15.50 -8.41 22.37
N GLY A 327 15.03 -8.49 23.61
CA GLY A 327 15.22 -7.45 24.63
C GLY A 327 14.32 -6.21 24.48
N GLN A 328 13.46 -6.15 23.46
CA GLN A 328 12.45 -5.10 23.34
C GLN A 328 11.33 -5.30 24.38
N ARG A 329 10.52 -4.27 24.57
CA ARG A 329 9.30 -4.34 25.39
C ARG A 329 8.09 -4.10 24.50
N PRO A 330 7.08 -4.98 24.51
CA PRO A 330 5.88 -4.79 23.67
C PRO A 330 5.25 -3.40 23.82
N ARG A 331 5.20 -2.89 25.05
CA ARG A 331 4.60 -1.59 25.40
C ARG A 331 5.22 -0.38 24.70
N ASP A 332 6.50 -0.46 24.32
CA ASP A 332 7.17 0.63 23.62
C ASP A 332 6.65 0.78 22.17
N SER A 333 5.92 -0.22 21.67
CA SER A 333 5.33 -0.31 20.33
C SER A 333 3.80 -0.20 20.30
N LEU A 334 3.13 0.03 21.44
CA LEU A 334 1.65 0.11 21.50
C LEU A 334 1.09 1.50 21.18
N ASP A 335 1.95 2.51 20.98
CA ASP A 335 1.53 3.85 20.57
C ASP A 335 1.13 3.87 19.08
N VAL A 336 -0.15 3.66 18.82
CA VAL A 336 -0.72 3.61 17.46
C VAL A 336 -0.56 4.91 16.67
N THR A 337 -0.33 6.04 17.34
CA THR A 337 -0.12 7.32 16.65
C THR A 337 1.22 7.36 15.91
N ARG A 338 2.13 6.45 16.30
CA ARG A 338 3.45 6.31 15.72
C ARG A 338 3.51 5.24 14.65
N TRP A 339 2.54 4.34 14.55
CA TRP A 339 2.59 3.26 13.57
C TRP A 339 2.67 3.81 12.15
N ARG A 340 3.56 3.23 11.35
CA ARG A 340 3.59 3.50 9.91
C ARG A 340 2.61 2.56 9.23
N ILE A 341 1.78 3.14 8.35
CA ILE A 341 0.71 2.44 7.63
C ILE A 341 1.06 2.40 6.15
N LEU A 342 0.91 1.22 5.54
CA LEU A 342 0.91 1.03 4.09
C LEU A 342 -0.33 0.23 3.72
N ALA A 343 -1.09 0.66 2.72
CA ALA A 343 -2.26 -0.08 2.26
C ALA A 343 -2.17 -0.40 0.77
N LEU A 344 -2.68 -1.56 0.42
CA LEU A 344 -2.94 -2.02 -0.94
C LEU A 344 -4.33 -2.65 -0.94
N VAL A 345 -5.23 -2.13 -1.77
CA VAL A 345 -6.57 -2.69 -1.92
C VAL A 345 -6.90 -2.94 -3.38
N GLY A 346 -7.84 -3.83 -3.60
CA GLY A 346 -8.24 -4.30 -4.89
C GLY A 346 -9.58 -5.00 -4.86
N THR A 347 -9.98 -5.51 -6.01
CA THR A 347 -11.15 -6.35 -6.16
C THR A 347 -10.76 -7.71 -6.73
N ALA A 348 -11.73 -8.61 -6.93
CA ALA A 348 -11.49 -9.92 -7.51
C ALA A 348 -11.97 -10.00 -8.96
N HIS A 349 -11.44 -10.98 -9.69
CA HIS A 349 -12.00 -11.37 -10.99
C HIS A 349 -13.39 -12.00 -10.84
N THR A 350 -14.12 -12.15 -11.94
CA THR A 350 -15.43 -12.82 -11.98
C THR A 350 -15.34 -14.33 -12.15
N THR A 351 -14.14 -14.82 -12.46
CA THR A 351 -13.83 -16.22 -12.72
C THR A 351 -12.56 -16.60 -11.99
N ASP A 352 -12.46 -17.84 -11.55
CA ASP A 352 -11.24 -18.39 -10.95
C ASP A 352 -10.13 -18.41 -12.03
N LEU A 353 -9.22 -17.45 -11.95
CA LEU A 353 -8.08 -17.27 -12.85
C LEU A 353 -6.78 -17.62 -12.11
N GLU A 354 -5.66 -17.60 -12.83
CA GLU A 354 -4.33 -17.79 -12.22
C GLU A 354 -3.97 -16.69 -11.21
N SER A 355 -4.68 -15.56 -11.25
CA SER A 355 -4.66 -14.56 -10.17
C SER A 355 -6.05 -14.35 -9.57
N LEU A 356 -6.06 -14.11 -8.26
CA LEU A 356 -7.29 -13.86 -7.49
C LEU A 356 -7.69 -12.39 -7.51
N TYR A 357 -6.75 -11.46 -7.64
CA TYR A 357 -6.98 -10.04 -7.37
C TYR A 357 -6.56 -9.13 -8.53
N ALA A 358 -7.31 -8.06 -8.72
CA ALA A 358 -6.86 -6.87 -9.42
C ALA A 358 -6.74 -5.74 -8.41
N TRP A 359 -5.53 -5.19 -8.27
CA TRP A 359 -5.30 -4.05 -7.39
C TRP A 359 -5.96 -2.82 -7.98
N THR A 360 -6.52 -1.98 -7.11
CA THR A 360 -7.24 -0.78 -7.55
C THR A 360 -6.67 0.48 -6.94
N ASP A 361 -6.07 0.36 -5.76
CA ASP A 361 -5.63 1.55 -5.03
C ASP A 361 -4.57 1.22 -3.97
N VAL A 362 -3.78 2.24 -3.61
CA VAL A 362 -2.67 2.19 -2.66
C VAL A 362 -2.62 3.46 -1.80
N ALA A 363 -2.99 3.35 -0.52
CA ALA A 363 -2.78 4.46 0.41
C ALA A 363 -1.41 4.34 1.09
N ALA A 364 -0.51 5.25 0.74
CA ALA A 364 0.77 5.47 1.40
C ALA A 364 1.18 6.94 1.26
N GLU A 365 2.25 7.36 1.94
CA GLU A 365 2.91 8.62 1.60
C GLU A 365 3.66 8.42 0.28
N LEU A 366 2.97 8.48 -0.87
CA LEU A 366 3.52 8.26 -2.20
C LEU A 366 4.22 9.51 -2.74
N SER A 367 5.24 9.30 -3.57
CA SER A 367 5.78 10.33 -4.45
C SER A 367 4.75 10.68 -5.54
N PRO A 368 4.85 11.85 -6.17
CA PRO A 368 4.11 12.12 -7.40
C PRO A 368 4.29 10.99 -8.43
N LEU A 369 3.25 10.71 -9.21
CA LEU A 369 3.32 9.79 -10.35
C LEU A 369 4.50 10.20 -11.25
N GLY A 370 5.41 9.27 -11.53
CA GLY A 370 6.57 9.56 -12.38
C GLY A 370 7.81 10.11 -11.69
N ASP A 371 7.78 10.37 -10.38
CA ASP A 371 8.98 10.73 -9.60
C ASP A 371 9.83 9.48 -9.32
N LEU A 372 10.55 9.02 -10.35
CA LEU A 372 11.33 7.78 -10.37
C LEU A 372 12.57 7.84 -9.46
N ASN A 373 13.08 9.04 -9.22
CA ASN A 373 14.23 9.30 -8.34
C ASN A 373 13.81 9.60 -6.89
N CYS A 374 12.54 9.96 -6.70
CA CYS A 374 11.87 10.26 -5.44
C CYS A 374 12.51 11.42 -4.67
N ASP A 375 12.75 12.53 -5.38
CA ASP A 375 13.12 13.83 -4.82
C ASP A 375 11.90 14.71 -4.52
N GLY A 376 10.70 14.23 -4.83
CA GLY A 376 9.42 14.91 -4.65
C GLY A 376 8.99 15.73 -5.85
N LEU A 377 9.72 15.70 -6.97
CA LEU A 377 9.48 16.51 -8.16
C LEU A 377 9.59 15.64 -9.43
N VAL A 378 8.55 15.62 -10.26
CA VAL A 378 8.64 15.01 -11.60
C VAL A 378 9.37 15.99 -12.53
N ASN A 379 10.58 15.63 -12.95
CA ASN A 379 11.44 16.51 -13.72
C ASN A 379 12.35 15.78 -14.73
N SER A 380 13.28 16.50 -15.36
CA SER A 380 14.19 15.92 -16.36
C SER A 380 15.12 14.83 -15.81
N GLY A 381 15.37 14.81 -14.50
CA GLY A 381 16.05 13.71 -13.81
C GLY A 381 15.28 12.40 -13.89
N ASP A 382 13.95 12.45 -13.75
CA ASP A 382 13.09 11.26 -13.87
C ASP A 382 12.97 10.80 -15.31
N ALA A 383 12.83 11.75 -16.25
CA ALA A 383 12.88 11.43 -17.67
C ALA A 383 14.19 10.74 -18.07
N ALA A 384 15.33 11.18 -17.53
CA ALA A 384 16.61 10.52 -17.77
C ALA A 384 16.68 9.09 -17.19
N ILE A 385 16.01 8.83 -16.06
CA ILE A 385 15.87 7.47 -15.51
C ILE A 385 14.98 6.63 -16.42
N PHE A 386 13.82 7.15 -16.83
CA PHE A 386 12.91 6.50 -17.77
C PHE A 386 13.62 6.12 -19.07
N ASP A 387 14.24 7.08 -19.74
CA ASP A 387 14.94 6.90 -21.02
C ASP A 387 16.11 5.90 -20.86
N GLY A 388 16.82 5.96 -19.73
CA GLY A 388 17.89 5.02 -19.40
C GLY A 388 17.37 3.59 -19.20
N THR A 389 16.25 3.42 -18.51
CA THR A 389 15.62 2.10 -18.29
C THR A 389 15.06 1.52 -19.59
N VAL A 390 14.37 2.32 -20.41
CA VAL A 390 13.91 1.87 -21.74
C VAL A 390 15.10 1.40 -22.57
N SER A 391 16.16 2.21 -22.67
CA SER A 391 17.36 1.83 -23.43
C SER A 391 18.08 0.58 -22.91
N GLU A 392 17.94 0.23 -21.64
CA GLU A 392 18.52 -0.99 -21.06
C GLU A 392 17.69 -2.24 -21.39
N LEU A 393 16.36 -2.10 -21.42
CA LEU A 393 15.43 -3.22 -21.57
C LEU A 393 15.06 -3.51 -23.03
N ASP A 394 14.95 -2.47 -23.88
CA ASP A 394 14.57 -2.53 -25.29
C ASP A 394 15.49 -3.46 -26.11
N GLY A 395 14.91 -4.51 -26.68
CA GLY A 395 15.61 -5.59 -27.39
C GLY A 395 16.33 -6.60 -26.49
N GLY A 396 16.20 -6.47 -25.18
CA GLY A 396 16.74 -7.38 -24.17
C GLY A 396 15.85 -8.59 -23.89
N PRO A 397 16.25 -9.48 -22.96
CA PRO A 397 15.45 -10.66 -22.58
C PRO A 397 14.15 -10.31 -21.81
N TYR A 398 14.02 -9.08 -21.33
CA TYR A 398 12.85 -8.59 -20.60
C TYR A 398 11.88 -7.80 -21.47
N ASP A 399 12.21 -7.64 -22.74
CA ASP A 399 11.35 -7.07 -23.75
C ASP A 399 10.75 -8.21 -24.59
N ALA A 400 9.42 -8.32 -24.59
CA ALA A 400 8.71 -9.50 -25.04
C ALA A 400 8.77 -9.71 -26.55
N ASP A 401 8.97 -8.65 -27.32
CA ASP A 401 9.15 -8.76 -28.77
C ASP A 401 10.62 -8.82 -29.20
N GLY A 402 11.54 -8.41 -28.32
CA GLY A 402 12.99 -8.49 -28.49
C GLY A 402 13.49 -7.58 -29.62
N GLN A 403 12.71 -6.56 -29.99
CA GLN A 403 13.09 -5.57 -31.00
C GLN A 403 13.77 -4.38 -30.32
N VAL A 404 14.65 -3.69 -31.04
CA VAL A 404 15.23 -2.42 -30.56
C VAL A 404 14.50 -1.31 -31.29
N ASP A 405 13.40 -0.83 -30.71
CA ASP A 405 12.54 0.18 -31.33
C ASP A 405 12.10 1.31 -30.37
N GLY A 406 12.67 1.35 -29.17
CA GLY A 406 12.37 2.34 -28.14
C GLY A 406 11.08 2.04 -27.36
N VAL A 407 10.51 0.85 -27.52
CA VAL A 407 9.31 0.39 -26.82
C VAL A 407 9.65 -0.89 -26.06
N VAL A 408 9.23 -1.00 -24.81
CA VAL A 408 9.42 -2.24 -24.02
C VAL A 408 8.10 -2.93 -23.84
N HIS A 409 7.93 -4.10 -24.46
CA HIS A 409 6.79 -4.96 -24.23
C HIS A 409 7.02 -5.81 -22.98
N ILE A 410 6.21 -5.64 -21.92
CA ILE A 410 6.42 -6.36 -20.67
C ILE A 410 6.09 -7.84 -20.84
N VAL A 411 7.09 -8.71 -20.65
CA VAL A 411 6.92 -10.16 -20.69
C VAL A 411 5.95 -10.62 -19.60
N ASN A 412 4.92 -11.39 -19.97
CA ASN A 412 3.91 -11.92 -19.05
C ASN A 412 3.27 -10.81 -18.20
N PHE A 413 2.82 -9.74 -18.87
CA PHE A 413 2.15 -8.61 -18.22
C PHE A 413 0.93 -9.05 -17.40
N GLY A 414 0.74 -8.42 -16.25
CA GLY A 414 -0.18 -8.84 -15.20
C GLY A 414 0.61 -9.43 -14.04
N PRO A 415 1.08 -10.68 -14.10
CA PRO A 415 2.01 -11.22 -13.11
C PRO A 415 3.30 -10.41 -13.07
N ASN A 416 3.82 -10.02 -14.24
CA ASN A 416 4.89 -9.05 -14.36
C ASN A 416 4.36 -7.62 -14.52
N PHE A 417 5.19 -6.63 -14.22
CA PHE A 417 4.94 -5.21 -14.40
C PHE A 417 6.26 -4.46 -14.45
N ASN A 418 6.20 -3.16 -14.78
CA ASN A 418 7.31 -2.24 -14.59
C ASN A 418 6.77 -0.92 -14.03
N ALA A 419 7.44 -0.33 -13.07
CA ALA A 419 7.02 0.91 -12.42
C ALA A 419 7.10 2.14 -13.32
N ILE A 420 7.68 2.02 -14.52
CA ILE A 420 7.66 3.07 -15.54
C ILE A 420 6.53 2.88 -16.58
N ASP A 421 5.74 1.80 -16.50
CA ASP A 421 4.47 1.64 -17.23
C ASP A 421 3.35 2.32 -16.40
N PHE A 422 3.26 3.63 -16.53
CA PHE A 422 2.39 4.48 -15.71
C PHE A 422 0.91 4.32 -16.10
N ASP A 423 0.61 4.05 -17.37
CA ASP A 423 -0.76 3.80 -17.82
C ASP A 423 -1.20 2.34 -17.62
N SER A 424 -0.27 1.43 -17.32
CA SER A 424 -0.48 -0.01 -17.11
C SER A 424 -1.08 -0.69 -18.35
N SER A 425 -0.57 -0.31 -19.53
CA SER A 425 -0.92 -0.93 -20.79
C SER A 425 -0.12 -2.21 -21.08
N GLY A 426 0.94 -2.46 -20.33
CA GLY A 426 1.87 -3.58 -20.55
C GLY A 426 2.95 -3.26 -21.58
N VAL A 427 3.03 -2.01 -21.99
CA VAL A 427 3.96 -1.51 -22.98
C VAL A 427 4.51 -0.20 -22.44
N VAL A 428 5.81 -0.15 -22.17
CA VAL A 428 6.47 1.10 -21.82
C VAL A 428 6.78 1.83 -23.12
N ASP A 429 6.04 2.89 -23.40
CA ASP A 429 6.19 3.65 -24.64
C ASP A 429 6.17 5.17 -24.43
N CYS A 430 5.96 5.89 -25.53
CA CYS A 430 5.91 7.34 -25.58
C CYS A 430 4.77 7.94 -24.72
N LYS A 431 3.68 7.20 -24.49
CA LYS A 431 2.57 7.64 -23.65
C LYS A 431 2.98 7.73 -22.18
N ASP A 432 3.73 6.76 -21.69
CA ASP A 432 4.26 6.78 -20.32
C ASP A 432 5.23 7.95 -20.15
N ARG A 433 6.11 8.14 -21.13
CA ARG A 433 7.05 9.25 -21.12
C ARG A 433 6.36 10.61 -21.04
N ASN A 434 5.23 10.79 -21.73
CA ASN A 434 4.43 12.01 -21.71
C ASN A 434 3.71 12.27 -20.38
N LEU A 435 3.58 11.25 -19.51
CA LEU A 435 3.02 11.45 -18.18
C LEU A 435 4.03 12.11 -17.22
N ILE A 436 5.33 12.04 -17.53
CA ILE A 436 6.41 12.55 -16.67
C ILE A 436 7.18 13.73 -17.28
N MET A 437 6.97 14.00 -18.57
CA MET A 437 7.56 15.15 -19.24
C MET A 437 6.46 16.10 -19.70
N VAL A 438 6.63 17.39 -19.43
CA VAL A 438 5.82 18.44 -20.03
C VAL A 438 6.04 18.40 -21.55
N ASP A 439 4.95 18.43 -22.32
CA ASP A 439 4.95 18.49 -23.79
C ASP A 439 6.13 19.29 -24.32
N CYS A 440 7.09 18.60 -24.94
CA CYS A 440 8.25 19.26 -25.49
C CYS A 440 7.91 19.77 -26.88
N ALA A 441 7.80 21.09 -27.05
CA ALA A 441 7.49 21.64 -28.36
C ALA A 441 8.54 21.28 -29.44
N ALA A 442 9.78 20.96 -29.02
CA ALA A 442 10.84 20.49 -29.93
C ALA A 442 10.68 19.04 -30.40
N ASP A 443 9.83 18.23 -29.74
CA ASP A 443 9.32 16.96 -30.27
C ASP A 443 8.22 17.30 -31.29
N TRP A 444 8.66 17.65 -32.48
CA TRP A 444 7.82 18.25 -33.53
C TRP A 444 6.88 17.20 -34.14
N ASN A 445 7.33 15.96 -34.25
CA ASN A 445 6.53 14.87 -34.80
C ASN A 445 5.71 14.13 -33.72
N ARG A 446 5.95 14.43 -32.43
CA ARG A 446 5.27 13.86 -31.26
C ARG A 446 5.53 12.38 -31.09
N ASP A 447 6.73 11.92 -31.44
CA ASP A 447 7.19 10.55 -31.22
C ASP A 447 7.90 10.36 -29.87
N CYS A 448 7.98 11.44 -29.06
CA CYS A 448 8.57 11.52 -27.72
C CYS A 448 10.09 11.39 -27.68
N LEU A 449 10.74 11.47 -28.84
CA LEU A 449 12.18 11.48 -28.97
C LEU A 449 12.62 12.73 -29.70
N VAL A 450 13.07 13.76 -28.98
CA VAL A 450 13.66 14.95 -29.61
C VAL A 450 14.97 14.58 -30.32
N ASN A 451 14.92 14.42 -31.64
CA ASN A 451 16.03 13.93 -32.44
C ASN A 451 16.16 14.66 -33.79
N SER A 452 16.99 14.12 -34.71
CA SER A 452 17.21 14.74 -36.02
C SER A 452 15.96 14.72 -36.91
N GLN A 453 15.05 13.76 -36.68
CA GLN A 453 13.79 13.66 -37.40
C GLN A 453 12.90 14.88 -37.10
N ASP A 454 12.77 15.31 -35.84
CA ASP A 454 12.06 16.54 -35.48
C ASP A 454 12.63 17.76 -36.17
N PHE A 455 13.96 17.86 -36.23
CA PHE A 455 14.61 18.96 -36.94
C PHE A 455 14.20 18.99 -38.42
N PHE A 456 14.16 17.84 -39.09
CA PHE A 456 13.77 17.78 -40.50
C PHE A 456 12.27 17.99 -40.70
N ASP A 457 11.42 17.49 -39.80
CA ASP A 457 9.97 17.68 -39.86
C ASP A 457 9.59 19.14 -39.56
N PHE A 458 10.26 19.77 -38.60
CA PHE A 458 10.15 21.20 -38.33
C PHE A 458 10.62 22.02 -39.54
N LEU A 459 11.78 21.70 -40.12
CA LEU A 459 12.28 22.40 -41.30
C LEU A 459 11.31 22.28 -42.49
N GLY A 460 10.69 21.11 -42.66
CA GLY A 460 9.63 20.88 -43.64
C GLY A 460 8.41 21.78 -43.39
N ALA A 461 7.90 21.82 -42.15
CA ALA A 461 6.80 22.71 -41.78
C ALA A 461 7.18 24.19 -41.93
N PHE A 462 8.43 24.54 -41.65
CA PHE A 462 8.95 25.90 -41.73
C PHE A 462 8.97 26.44 -43.17
N VAL A 463 9.45 25.64 -44.13
CA VAL A 463 9.44 26.06 -45.55
C VAL A 463 8.04 26.15 -46.15
N GLU A 464 7.07 25.48 -45.54
CA GLU A 464 5.65 25.55 -45.89
C GLU A 464 4.88 26.65 -45.14
N ALA A 465 5.56 27.45 -44.30
CA ALA A 465 4.95 28.46 -43.43
C ALA A 465 3.87 27.89 -42.48
N ARG A 466 4.14 26.69 -41.92
CA ARG A 466 3.30 25.97 -40.94
C ARG A 466 4.02 25.70 -39.61
N ALA A 467 5.14 26.36 -39.34
CA ALA A 467 5.97 26.17 -38.15
C ALA A 467 5.92 27.39 -37.23
N ASP A 468 4.73 27.77 -36.78
CA ASP A 468 4.50 28.80 -35.74
C ASP A 468 4.76 28.19 -34.35
N PHE A 469 6.04 28.15 -33.98
CA PHE A 469 6.57 27.48 -32.79
C PHE A 469 6.26 28.29 -31.52
N ASN A 470 6.29 29.62 -31.60
CA ASN A 470 6.02 30.49 -30.45
C ASN A 470 4.55 30.93 -30.36
N HIS A 471 3.70 30.47 -31.30
CA HIS A 471 2.26 30.69 -31.34
C HIS A 471 1.85 32.17 -31.49
N ASP A 472 2.67 32.97 -32.19
CA ASP A 472 2.38 34.40 -32.46
C ASP A 472 1.55 34.62 -33.75
N GLY A 473 1.26 33.55 -34.48
CA GLY A 473 0.49 33.54 -35.71
C GLY A 473 1.30 33.73 -36.98
N VAL A 474 2.64 33.79 -36.92
CA VAL A 474 3.51 33.99 -38.08
C VAL A 474 4.79 33.13 -38.07
N THR A 475 4.89 32.14 -38.96
CA THR A 475 6.15 31.40 -39.17
C THR A 475 7.26 32.29 -39.73
N ASN A 476 8.30 32.55 -38.94
CA ASN A 476 9.43 33.41 -39.29
C ASN A 476 10.73 32.98 -38.60
N SER A 477 11.84 33.69 -38.82
CA SER A 477 13.14 33.31 -38.26
C SER A 477 13.16 33.17 -36.73
N GLN A 478 12.26 33.84 -36.00
CA GLN A 478 12.11 33.68 -34.57
C GLN A 478 11.72 32.24 -34.20
N ASP A 479 10.70 31.65 -34.86
CA ASP A 479 10.30 30.26 -34.63
C ASP A 479 11.45 29.29 -34.85
N PHE A 480 12.24 29.51 -35.91
CA PHE A 480 13.38 28.66 -36.21
C PHE A 480 14.43 28.68 -35.10
N PHE A 481 14.73 29.87 -34.55
CA PHE A 481 15.70 29.99 -33.46
C PHE A 481 15.13 29.52 -32.12
N ASP A 482 13.84 29.72 -31.86
CA ASP A 482 13.16 29.21 -30.67
C ASP A 482 13.14 27.68 -30.67
N PHE A 483 12.80 27.06 -31.81
CA PHE A 483 12.88 25.61 -32.01
C PHE A 483 14.31 25.10 -31.83
N LEU A 484 15.32 25.71 -32.48
CA LEU A 484 16.71 25.28 -32.32
C LEU A 484 17.21 25.41 -30.88
N ALA A 485 16.81 26.47 -30.18
CA ALA A 485 17.16 26.65 -28.78
C ALA A 485 16.60 25.52 -27.91
N MET A 486 15.36 25.10 -28.15
CA MET A 486 14.75 23.99 -27.42
C MET A 486 15.30 22.61 -27.86
N LEU A 487 15.46 22.38 -29.16
CA LEU A 487 16.06 21.15 -29.72
C LEU A 487 17.47 20.89 -29.16
N LEU A 488 18.30 21.93 -29.06
CA LEU A 488 19.69 21.81 -28.59
C LEU A 488 19.84 21.98 -27.08
N GLY A 489 18.93 22.73 -26.46
CA GLY A 489 18.91 22.99 -25.02
C GLY A 489 18.21 21.90 -24.20
N GLY A 490 17.44 21.04 -24.87
CA GLY A 490 16.54 20.09 -24.23
C GLY A 490 15.21 20.74 -23.83
N CYS A 491 14.23 19.89 -23.55
CA CYS A 491 12.93 20.27 -22.99
C CYS A 491 13.15 20.66 -21.53
N VAL A 492 12.81 21.89 -21.14
CA VAL A 492 13.03 22.43 -19.78
C VAL A 492 11.73 22.61 -19.05
#